data_AF-A0A4P6V1M4-F1
#
_entry.id   AF-A0A4P6V1M4-F1
#
_cell.length_a   1.000
_cell.length_b   1.000
_cell.length_c   1.000
_cell.angle_alpha   90.00
_cell.angle_beta   90.00
_cell.angle_gamma   90.00
#
_symmetry.space_group_name_H-M   'P 1'
#
loop_
_entity.id
_entity.type
_entity.pdbx_description
1 polymer ?
#
loop_
_entity_poly.entity_id
_entity_poly.type
_entity_poly.pdbx_seq_one_letter_code
_entity_poly.pdbx_strand_id
1 'polypeptide(L)'
;MRAILRKWDFVLAAALAAVGAYFLPADAVKEITTELIAFFSIQSAVILPAMIFTAGILKPDGLELSEAGRYYKALKSQMLFWVVLLGLDFVAVTAVIAGKAMQWTLTLPIPGSPDILDVSWVFPAILFFAGSLAILRTIPFVRGVLSLLDLNSEMTQKAIARRNRIEAEAKREKADSSPMALPEGYGEVVQEEFDSK
;
A
#
# COMPACT_ATOMS: atom_id res chain seq x y z
N MET A 1 -19.10 10.36 -1.71
CA MET A 1 -19.05 9.13 -2.56
C MET A 1 -18.14 8.00 -2.04
N ARG A 2 -16.92 8.24 -1.51
CA ARG A 2 -16.00 7.16 -1.08
C ARG A 2 -16.53 6.23 0.03
N ALA A 3 -17.37 6.73 0.95
CA ALA A 3 -17.94 5.90 2.01
C ALA A 3 -19.05 4.95 1.53
N ILE A 4 -19.72 5.28 0.42
CA ILE A 4 -20.79 4.46 -0.16
C ILE A 4 -20.19 3.23 -0.85
N LEU A 5 -19.16 3.43 -1.69
CA LEU A 5 -18.40 2.33 -2.32
C LEU A 5 -17.83 1.34 -1.28
N ARG A 6 -17.39 1.83 -0.12
CA ARG A 6 -16.80 1.02 0.96
C ARG A 6 -17.79 0.07 1.64
N LYS A 7 -19.10 0.35 1.58
CA LYS A 7 -20.15 -0.54 2.11
C LYS A 7 -20.55 -1.60 1.07
N TRP A 8 -20.47 -1.27 -0.21
CA TRP A 8 -20.73 -2.21 -1.30
C TRP A 8 -19.73 -3.35 -1.34
N ASP A 9 -18.47 -3.12 -0.95
CA ASP A 9 -17.47 -4.20 -0.88
C ASP A 9 -17.92 -5.35 0.04
N PHE A 10 -18.53 -5.04 1.18
CA PHE A 10 -19.03 -6.05 2.11
C PHE A 10 -20.26 -6.77 1.58
N VAL A 11 -21.19 -6.05 0.96
CA VAL A 11 -22.39 -6.63 0.36
C VAL A 11 -22.01 -7.52 -0.81
N LEU A 12 -21.09 -7.07 -1.65
CA LEU A 12 -20.59 -7.83 -2.80
C LEU A 12 -19.79 -9.06 -2.33
N ALA A 13 -18.94 -8.93 -1.32
CA ALA A 13 -18.25 -10.07 -0.72
C ALA A 13 -19.23 -11.08 -0.12
N ALA A 14 -20.29 -10.63 0.56
CA ALA A 14 -21.32 -11.52 1.10
C ALA A 14 -22.12 -12.22 -0.01
N ALA A 15 -22.46 -11.51 -1.08
CA ALA A 15 -23.11 -12.10 -2.24
C ALA A 15 -22.22 -13.14 -2.93
N LEU A 16 -20.94 -12.83 -3.15
CA LEU A 16 -19.96 -13.77 -3.69
C LEU A 16 -19.74 -14.98 -2.77
N ALA A 17 -19.77 -14.77 -1.45
CA ALA A 17 -19.69 -15.84 -0.47
C ALA A 17 -20.91 -16.77 -0.51
N ALA A 18 -22.11 -16.21 -0.62
CA ALA A 18 -23.33 -16.99 -0.75
C ALA A 18 -23.34 -17.82 -2.04
N VAL A 19 -22.94 -17.21 -3.16
CA VAL A 19 -22.80 -17.92 -4.45
C VAL A 19 -21.72 -19.01 -4.33
N GLY A 20 -20.55 -18.68 -3.80
CA GLY A 20 -19.46 -19.64 -3.62
C GLY A 20 -19.83 -20.82 -2.73
N ALA A 21 -20.47 -20.56 -1.59
CA ALA A 21 -20.92 -21.61 -0.66
C ALA A 21 -22.06 -22.47 -1.23
N TYR A 22 -22.88 -21.92 -2.12
CA TYR A 22 -23.94 -22.68 -2.79
C TYR A 22 -23.37 -23.61 -3.88
N PHE A 23 -22.37 -23.15 -4.63
CA PHE A 23 -21.80 -23.93 -5.74
C PHE A 23 -20.66 -24.87 -5.32
N LEU A 24 -19.94 -24.59 -4.22
CA LEU A 24 -18.82 -25.41 -3.77
C LEU A 24 -19.23 -26.30 -2.59
N PRO A 25 -19.28 -27.64 -2.75
CA PRO A 25 -19.52 -28.53 -1.64
C PRO A 25 -18.36 -28.45 -0.64
N ALA A 26 -18.65 -28.62 0.64
CA ALA A 26 -17.64 -28.58 1.71
C ALA A 26 -16.53 -29.62 1.51
N ASP A 27 -16.84 -30.74 0.85
CA ASP A 27 -15.88 -31.78 0.49
C ASP A 27 -14.75 -31.28 -0.42
N ALA A 28 -15.05 -30.36 -1.35
CA ALA A 28 -14.01 -29.79 -2.22
C ALA A 28 -12.99 -28.98 -1.40
N VAL A 29 -13.44 -28.26 -0.36
CA VAL A 29 -12.57 -27.49 0.54
C VAL A 29 -11.77 -28.42 1.46
N LYS A 30 -12.36 -29.55 1.85
CA LYS A 30 -11.71 -30.58 2.66
C LYS A 30 -10.47 -31.15 1.99
N GLU A 31 -10.52 -31.39 0.69
CA GLU A 31 -9.39 -31.93 -0.08
C GLU A 31 -8.19 -30.96 -0.12
N ILE A 32 -8.45 -29.65 -0.23
CA ILE A 32 -7.40 -28.61 -0.35
C ILE A 32 -7.06 -27.91 0.96
N THR A 33 -7.52 -28.45 2.09
CA THR A 33 -7.41 -27.79 3.41
C THR A 33 -5.96 -27.52 3.80
N THR A 34 -5.04 -28.43 3.49
CA THR A 34 -3.62 -28.29 3.88
C THR A 34 -2.94 -27.20 3.04
N GLU A 35 -3.27 -27.14 1.75
CA GLU A 35 -2.81 -26.16 0.78
C GLU A 35 -3.31 -24.76 1.16
N LEU A 36 -4.57 -24.64 1.58
CA LEU A 36 -5.13 -23.37 2.08
C LEU A 36 -4.40 -22.88 3.32
N ILE A 37 -4.14 -23.75 4.30
CA ILE A 37 -3.37 -23.39 5.51
C ILE A 37 -1.96 -22.92 5.12
N ALA A 38 -1.28 -23.65 4.23
CA ALA A 38 0.06 -23.27 3.76
C ALA A 38 0.04 -21.91 3.04
N PHE A 39 -0.93 -21.70 2.16
CA PHE A 39 -1.11 -20.44 1.42
C PHE A 39 -1.28 -19.25 2.37
N PHE A 40 -2.22 -19.32 3.31
CA PHE A 40 -2.44 -18.25 4.29
C PHE A 40 -1.22 -18.05 5.21
N SER A 41 -0.53 -19.12 5.60
CA SER A 41 0.70 -19.00 6.40
C SER A 41 1.79 -18.21 5.67
N ILE A 42 2.00 -18.49 4.38
CA ILE A 42 2.93 -17.74 3.54
C ILE A 42 2.47 -16.28 3.41
N GLN A 43 1.17 -16.06 3.18
CA GLN A 43 0.59 -14.73 3.07
C GLN A 43 0.84 -13.90 4.35
N SER A 44 0.53 -14.46 5.52
CA SER A 44 0.82 -13.85 6.83
C SER A 44 2.31 -13.53 7.02
N ALA A 45 3.20 -14.44 6.62
CA ALA A 45 4.65 -14.25 6.73
C ALA A 45 5.16 -13.07 5.89
N VAL A 46 4.51 -12.76 4.77
CA VAL A 46 4.85 -11.61 3.91
C VAL A 46 4.22 -10.30 4.43
N ILE A 47 3.02 -10.37 5.00
CA ILE A 47 2.29 -9.18 5.49
C ILE A 47 3.06 -8.50 6.63
N LEU A 48 3.62 -9.25 7.58
CA LEU A 48 4.29 -8.67 8.75
C LEU A 48 5.52 -7.81 8.38
N PRO A 49 6.48 -8.28 7.57
CA PRO A 49 7.55 -7.42 7.06
C PRO A 49 7.03 -6.19 6.33
N ALA A 50 5.99 -6.35 5.49
CA ALA A 50 5.41 -5.23 4.75
C ALA A 50 4.82 -4.15 5.67
N MET A 51 4.19 -4.56 6.79
CA MET A 51 3.74 -3.64 7.83
C MET A 51 4.91 -2.89 8.47
N ILE A 52 5.97 -3.60 8.85
CA ILE A 52 7.15 -2.99 9.46
C ILE A 52 7.79 -1.96 8.51
N PHE A 53 7.95 -2.31 7.24
CA PHE A 53 8.45 -1.37 6.22
C PHE A 53 7.53 -0.15 6.06
N THR A 54 6.21 -0.35 6.05
CA THR A 54 5.25 0.76 5.97
C THR A 54 5.37 1.68 7.18
N ALA A 55 5.57 1.15 8.39
CA ALA A 55 5.77 1.95 9.60
C ALA A 55 7.10 2.73 9.58
N GLY A 56 8.17 2.11 9.09
CA GLY A 56 9.52 2.68 9.07
C GLY A 56 9.77 3.73 7.99
N ILE A 57 8.85 3.90 7.04
CA ILE A 57 9.01 4.80 5.88
C ILE A 57 8.90 6.30 6.25
N LEU A 58 8.49 6.65 7.48
CA LEU A 58 8.36 8.04 7.89
C LEU A 58 9.73 8.74 7.92
N LYS A 59 10.03 9.55 6.90
CA LYS A 59 11.23 10.40 6.89
C LYS A 59 10.93 11.73 7.60
N PRO A 60 11.66 12.08 8.67
CA PRO A 60 11.43 13.31 9.43
C PRO A 60 11.96 14.57 8.75
N ASP A 61 12.74 14.44 7.66
CA ASP A 61 13.59 15.53 7.19
C ASP A 61 12.99 16.30 6.00
N GLY A 62 12.84 17.62 6.17
CA GLY A 62 12.54 18.56 5.09
C GLY A 62 11.08 18.69 4.64
N LEU A 63 10.11 18.13 5.37
CA LEU A 63 8.69 18.23 5.02
C LEU A 63 8.02 19.48 5.60
N GLU A 64 7.19 20.13 4.78
CA GLU A 64 6.23 21.11 5.30
C GLU A 64 5.16 20.39 6.15
N LEU A 65 4.64 21.06 7.18
CA LEU A 65 3.68 20.48 8.13
C LEU A 65 2.42 19.92 7.41
N SER A 66 1.99 20.56 6.33
CA SER A 66 0.86 20.15 5.50
C SER A 66 1.11 18.86 4.73
N GLU A 67 2.34 18.65 4.25
CA GLU A 67 2.78 17.46 3.51
C GLU A 67 2.96 16.27 4.44
N ALA A 68 3.56 16.50 5.61
CA ALA A 68 3.69 15.49 6.65
C ALA A 68 2.32 14.93 7.08
N GLY A 69 1.29 15.79 7.19
CA GLY A 69 -0.07 15.37 7.49
C GLY A 69 -0.71 14.50 6.39
N ARG A 70 -0.53 14.87 5.11
CA ARG A 70 -0.99 14.05 3.97
C ARG A 70 -0.30 12.70 3.92
N TYR A 71 1.02 12.69 4.15
CA TYR A 71 1.85 11.49 4.16
C TYR A 71 1.45 10.53 5.27
N TYR A 72 1.32 11.04 6.50
CA TYR A 72 0.85 10.27 7.65
C TYR A 72 -0.53 9.65 7.40
N LYS A 73 -1.47 10.41 6.83
CA LYS A 73 -2.82 9.90 6.52
C LYS A 73 -2.78 8.75 5.50
N ALA A 74 -1.93 8.85 4.49
CA ALA A 74 -1.79 7.82 3.47
C ALA A 74 -1.10 6.56 4.04
N LEU A 75 -0.03 6.72 4.84
CA LEU A 75 0.61 5.62 5.56
C LEU A 75 -0.34 4.93 6.55
N LYS A 76 -1.12 5.69 7.31
CA LYS A 76 -2.16 5.14 8.20
C LYS A 76 -3.19 4.33 7.44
N SER A 77 -3.58 4.76 6.24
CA SER A 77 -4.49 4.01 5.37
C SER A 77 -3.88 2.69 4.90
N GLN A 78 -2.59 2.66 4.58
CA GLN A 78 -1.89 1.43 4.21
C GLN A 78 -1.74 0.49 5.41
N MET A 79 -1.38 1.02 6.58
CA MET A 79 -1.32 0.23 7.82
C MET A 79 -2.66 -0.43 8.13
N LEU A 80 -3.76 0.32 8.04
CA LEU A 80 -5.10 -0.23 8.22
C LEU A 80 -5.47 -1.28 7.17
N PHE A 81 -4.97 -1.16 5.94
CA PHE A 81 -5.15 -2.20 4.94
C PHE A 81 -4.47 -3.49 5.38
N TRP A 82 -3.19 -3.43 5.79
CA TRP A 82 -2.46 -4.60 6.25
C TRP A 82 -3.10 -5.25 7.47
N VAL A 83 -3.53 -4.46 8.45
CA VAL A 83 -4.23 -4.95 9.66
C VAL A 83 -5.50 -5.69 9.28
N VAL A 84 -6.30 -5.15 8.34
CA VAL A 84 -7.53 -5.82 7.90
C VAL A 84 -7.21 -7.08 7.11
N LEU A 85 -6.21 -7.05 6.21
CA LEU A 85 -5.82 -8.22 5.43
C LEU A 85 -5.33 -9.35 6.35
N LEU A 86 -4.49 -9.04 7.34
CA LEU A 86 -4.05 -9.98 8.37
C LEU A 86 -5.21 -10.52 9.21
N GLY A 87 -6.17 -9.66 9.57
CA GLY A 87 -7.38 -10.08 10.28
C GLY A 87 -8.24 -11.05 9.45
N LEU A 88 -8.40 -10.79 8.15
CA LEU A 88 -9.11 -11.70 7.25
C LEU A 88 -8.38 -13.03 7.07
N ASP A 89 -7.05 -12.98 6.99
CA ASP A 89 -6.18 -14.17 6.93
C ASP A 89 -6.36 -15.04 8.18
N PHE A 90 -6.32 -14.42 9.36
CA PHE A 90 -6.52 -15.12 10.63
C PHE A 90 -7.92 -15.75 10.74
N VAL A 91 -8.96 -15.02 10.32
CA VAL A 91 -10.34 -15.55 10.27
C VAL A 91 -10.44 -16.72 9.30
N ALA A 92 -9.83 -16.62 8.11
CA ALA A 92 -9.83 -17.68 7.13
C ALA A 92 -9.11 -18.93 7.65
N VAL A 93 -7.89 -18.80 8.16
CA VAL A 93 -7.13 -19.91 8.74
C VAL A 93 -7.88 -20.56 9.89
N THR A 94 -8.46 -19.77 10.79
CA THR A 94 -9.26 -20.28 11.91
C THR A 94 -10.47 -21.06 11.41
N ALA A 95 -11.16 -20.56 10.37
CA ALA A 95 -12.27 -21.26 9.75
C ALA A 95 -11.84 -22.58 9.07
N VAL A 96 -10.68 -22.59 8.38
CA VAL A 96 -10.12 -23.82 7.80
C VAL A 96 -9.78 -24.84 8.89
N ILE A 97 -9.11 -24.43 9.96
CA ILE A 97 -8.73 -25.31 11.07
C ILE A 97 -9.97 -25.85 11.79
N ALA A 98 -10.96 -24.98 12.06
CA ALA A 98 -12.22 -25.39 12.68
C ALA A 98 -13.00 -26.36 11.78
N GLY A 99 -13.11 -26.07 10.48
CA GLY A 99 -13.72 -26.95 9.48
C GLY A 99 -13.03 -28.31 9.47
N LYS A 100 -11.69 -28.34 9.40
CA LYS A 100 -10.90 -29.58 9.46
C LYS A 100 -11.15 -30.37 10.75
N ALA A 101 -11.14 -29.71 11.90
CA ALA A 101 -11.34 -30.35 13.20
C ALA A 101 -12.74 -30.99 13.33
N MET A 102 -13.75 -30.39 12.71
CA MET A 102 -15.12 -30.91 12.65
C MET A 102 -15.36 -31.83 11.44
N GLN A 103 -14.31 -32.25 10.73
CA GLN A 103 -14.39 -33.04 9.50
C GLN A 103 -15.28 -32.43 8.41
N TRP A 104 -15.47 -31.11 8.45
CA TRP A 104 -16.37 -30.33 7.60
C TRP A 104 -17.85 -30.69 7.74
N THR A 105 -18.22 -31.34 8.84
CA THR A 105 -19.61 -31.68 9.17
C THR A 105 -20.03 -30.92 10.42
N LEU A 106 -20.95 -29.96 10.29
CA LEU A 106 -21.50 -29.22 11.42
C LEU A 106 -23.02 -29.42 11.46
N THR A 107 -23.45 -30.37 12.28
CA THR A 107 -24.86 -30.67 12.51
C THR A 107 -25.32 -30.08 13.83
N LEU A 108 -26.35 -29.24 13.81
CA LEU A 108 -26.99 -28.70 15.01
C LEU A 108 -28.32 -29.43 15.26
N PRO A 109 -28.51 -30.04 16.44
CA PRO A 109 -29.80 -30.59 16.82
C PRO A 109 -30.78 -29.46 17.11
N ILE A 110 -31.96 -29.48 16.49
CA ILE A 110 -33.01 -28.51 16.75
C ILE A 110 -33.80 -28.99 17.98
N PRO A 111 -33.85 -28.21 19.09
CA PRO A 111 -34.66 -28.60 20.25
C PRO A 111 -36.14 -28.71 19.87
N GLY A 112 -36.69 -29.91 19.95
CA GLY A 112 -38.12 -30.18 19.67
C GLY A 112 -38.44 -30.62 18.24
N SER A 113 -37.45 -30.79 17.35
CA SER A 113 -37.63 -31.44 16.04
C SER A 113 -36.75 -32.69 15.95
N PRO A 114 -37.18 -33.78 15.30
CA PRO A 114 -36.30 -34.90 14.95
C PRO A 114 -35.30 -34.55 13.84
N ASP A 115 -35.46 -33.41 13.17
CA ASP A 115 -34.60 -33.01 12.07
C ASP A 115 -33.25 -32.45 12.57
N ILE A 116 -32.19 -32.85 11.86
CA ILE A 116 -30.83 -32.37 12.08
C ILE A 116 -30.55 -31.26 11.07
N LEU A 117 -30.22 -30.05 11.55
CA LEU A 117 -29.84 -28.95 10.66
C LEU A 117 -28.38 -29.09 10.27
N ASP A 118 -28.11 -29.30 8.98
CA ASP A 118 -26.76 -29.27 8.44
C ASP A 118 -26.33 -27.82 8.14
N VAL A 119 -25.32 -27.36 8.86
CA VAL A 119 -24.75 -26.00 8.77
C VAL A 119 -23.31 -26.04 8.24
N SER A 120 -22.91 -27.13 7.59
CA SER A 120 -21.55 -27.34 7.06
C SER A 120 -21.13 -26.29 6.02
N TRP A 121 -22.10 -25.65 5.37
CA TRP A 121 -21.87 -24.55 4.40
C TRP A 121 -21.27 -23.29 5.03
N VAL A 122 -21.31 -23.13 6.36
CA VAL A 122 -20.77 -21.95 7.05
C VAL A 122 -19.26 -21.81 6.87
N PHE A 123 -18.50 -22.91 6.94
CA PHE A 123 -17.03 -22.82 6.81
C PHE A 123 -16.61 -22.37 5.40
N PRO A 124 -17.08 -23.00 4.30
CA PRO A 124 -16.83 -22.48 2.96
C PRO A 124 -17.30 -21.03 2.79
N ALA A 125 -18.48 -20.67 3.30
CA ALA A 125 -18.99 -19.31 3.21
C ALA A 125 -18.04 -18.28 3.87
N ILE A 126 -17.49 -18.58 5.04
CA ILE A 126 -16.52 -17.71 5.72
C ILE A 126 -15.25 -17.56 4.86
N LEU A 127 -14.75 -18.63 4.27
CA LEU A 127 -13.56 -18.60 3.42
C LEU A 127 -13.77 -17.77 2.15
N PHE A 128 -14.88 -18.00 1.45
CA PHE A 128 -15.22 -17.22 0.26
C PHE A 128 -15.47 -15.75 0.61
N PHE A 129 -16.08 -15.48 1.76
CA PHE A 129 -16.27 -14.12 2.24
C PHE A 129 -14.93 -13.43 2.49
N ALA A 130 -14.03 -14.06 3.26
CA ALA A 130 -12.71 -13.52 3.57
C ALA A 130 -11.88 -13.29 2.30
N GLY A 131 -11.84 -14.28 1.40
CA GLY A 131 -11.12 -14.20 0.13
C GLY A 131 -11.70 -13.13 -0.81
N SER A 132 -13.02 -13.10 -1.00
CA SER A 132 -13.67 -12.09 -1.85
C SER A 132 -13.46 -10.68 -1.31
N LEU A 133 -13.58 -10.49 0.00
CA LEU A 133 -13.34 -9.19 0.61
C LEU A 133 -11.88 -8.75 0.47
N ALA A 134 -10.93 -9.67 0.62
CA ALA A 134 -9.51 -9.40 0.39
C ALA A 134 -9.26 -8.94 -1.05
N ILE A 135 -9.82 -9.64 -2.05
CA ILE A 135 -9.70 -9.29 -3.47
C ILE A 135 -10.28 -7.91 -3.75
N LEU A 136 -11.50 -7.62 -3.26
CA LEU A 136 -12.14 -6.32 -3.47
C LEU A 136 -11.35 -5.17 -2.84
N ARG A 137 -10.68 -5.43 -1.72
CA ARG A 137 -9.82 -4.45 -1.03
C ARG A 137 -8.50 -4.18 -1.74
N THR A 138 -8.07 -5.01 -2.68
CA THR A 138 -6.84 -4.79 -3.46
C THR A 138 -6.92 -3.50 -4.27
N ILE A 139 -8.08 -3.16 -4.85
CA ILE A 139 -8.24 -1.95 -5.67
C ILE A 139 -7.97 -0.65 -4.88
N PRO A 140 -8.65 -0.38 -3.75
CA PRO A 140 -8.37 0.82 -2.96
C PRO A 140 -6.96 0.82 -2.38
N PHE A 141 -6.37 -0.35 -2.10
CA PHE A 141 -4.98 -0.46 -1.68
C PHE A 141 -4.00 0.00 -2.75
N VAL A 142 -4.11 -0.53 -3.98
CA VAL A 142 -3.25 -0.12 -5.11
C VAL A 142 -3.34 1.38 -5.35
N ARG A 143 -4.57 1.95 -5.31
CA ARG A 143 -4.76 3.41 -5.39
C ARG A 143 -4.06 4.16 -4.26
N GLY A 144 -4.07 3.62 -3.04
CA GLY A 144 -3.35 4.18 -1.90
C GLY A 144 -1.83 4.16 -2.08
N VAL A 145 -1.28 3.07 -2.62
CA VAL A 145 0.15 2.95 -2.96
C VAL A 145 0.57 3.94 -4.03
N LEU A 146 -0.19 4.03 -5.14
CA LEU A 146 0.08 4.99 -6.21
C LEU A 146 0.04 6.43 -5.68
N SER A 147 -0.95 6.76 -4.84
CA SER A 147 -1.02 8.09 -4.23
C SER A 147 0.17 8.41 -3.31
N LEU A 148 0.78 7.41 -2.66
CA LEU A 148 2.01 7.63 -1.89
C LEU A 148 3.23 7.79 -2.79
N LEU A 149 3.29 7.05 -3.90
CA LEU A 149 4.36 7.19 -4.88
C LEU A 149 4.38 8.59 -5.48
N ASP A 150 3.21 9.11 -5.86
CA ASP A 150 3.06 10.48 -6.38
C ASP A 150 3.51 11.51 -5.33
N LEU A 151 3.05 11.36 -4.08
CA LEU A 151 3.43 12.25 -2.99
C LEU A 151 4.95 12.18 -2.69
N ASN A 152 5.55 10.99 -2.73
CA ASN A 152 6.98 10.81 -2.55
C ASN A 152 7.79 11.47 -3.68
N SER A 153 7.31 11.35 -4.93
CA SER A 153 7.89 12.04 -6.09
C SER A 153 7.83 13.55 -5.93
N GLU A 154 6.67 14.11 -5.55
CA GLU A 154 6.50 15.55 -5.28
C GLU A 154 7.46 16.05 -4.21
N MET A 155 7.55 15.34 -3.08
CA MET A 155 8.44 15.70 -1.96
C MET A 155 9.92 15.63 -2.36
N THR A 156 10.30 14.60 -3.14
CA THR A 156 11.68 14.45 -3.65
C THR A 156 12.05 15.60 -4.58
N GLN A 157 11.15 16.00 -5.48
CA GLN A 157 11.38 17.14 -6.37
C GLN A 157 11.53 18.46 -5.60
N LYS A 158 10.67 18.70 -4.61
CA LYS A 158 10.78 19.88 -3.73
C LYS A 158 12.08 19.91 -2.95
N ALA A 159 12.52 18.77 -2.40
CA ALA A 159 13.78 18.66 -1.68
C ALA A 159 14.99 18.97 -2.59
N ILE A 160 15.00 18.44 -3.82
CA ILE A 160 16.04 18.73 -4.81
C ILE A 160 16.04 20.21 -5.20
N ALA A 161 14.87 20.79 -5.46
CA ALA A 161 14.73 22.21 -5.81
C ALA A 161 15.24 23.12 -4.68
N ARG A 162 14.90 22.82 -3.42
CA ARG A 162 15.38 23.56 -2.25
C ARG A 162 16.89 23.46 -2.12
N ARG A 163 17.47 22.27 -2.29
CA ARG A 163 18.92 22.07 -2.25
C ARG A 163 19.64 22.86 -3.35
N ASN A 164 19.15 22.78 -4.59
CA ASN A 164 19.73 23.51 -5.72
C ASN A 164 19.66 25.02 -5.51
N ARG A 165 18.59 25.54 -4.91
CA ARG A 165 18.46 26.95 -4.56
C ARG A 165 19.50 27.39 -3.53
N ILE A 166 19.67 26.62 -2.45
CA ILE A 166 20.68 26.91 -1.41
C ILE A 166 22.09 26.88 -2.02
N GLU A 167 22.41 25.89 -2.86
CA GLU A 167 23.70 25.80 -3.53
C GLU A 167 23.92 26.95 -4.52
N ALA A 168 22.87 27.40 -5.22
CA ALA A 168 22.94 28.56 -6.12
C ALA A 168 23.13 29.88 -5.37
N GLU A 169 22.43 30.08 -4.26
CA GLU A 169 22.59 31.24 -3.36
C GLU A 169 24.03 31.27 -2.80
N ALA A 170 24.53 30.14 -2.30
CA ALA A 170 25.91 30.04 -1.82
C ALA A 170 26.97 30.27 -2.93
N LYS A 171 26.69 29.85 -4.17
CA LYS A 171 27.56 30.16 -5.32
C LYS A 171 27.52 31.65 -5.70
N ARG A 172 26.36 32.31 -5.58
CA ARG A 172 26.23 33.75 -5.82
C ARG A 172 26.95 34.57 -4.75
N GLU A 173 26.89 34.16 -3.49
CA GLU A 173 27.63 34.81 -2.40
C GLU A 173 29.15 34.65 -2.55
N LYS A 174 29.60 33.50 -3.08
CA LYS A 174 31.03 33.23 -3.35
C LYS A 174 31.53 33.79 -4.67
N ALA A 175 30.64 34.08 -5.62
CA ALA A 175 30.98 34.77 -6.84
C ALA A 175 31.26 36.23 -6.48
N ASP A 176 32.51 36.48 -6.13
CA ASP A 176 33.05 37.79 -5.82
C ASP A 176 32.62 38.79 -6.91
N SER A 177 31.90 39.84 -6.50
CA SER A 177 31.41 40.90 -7.38
C SER A 177 32.51 41.84 -7.84
N SER A 178 33.77 41.56 -7.50
CA SER A 178 34.93 42.28 -8.02
C SER A 178 34.82 42.34 -9.55
N PRO A 179 34.67 43.54 -10.15
CA PRO A 179 34.62 43.68 -11.59
C PRO A 179 35.86 43.01 -12.15
N MET A 180 35.67 42.12 -13.12
CA MET A 180 36.74 41.37 -13.76
C MET A 180 37.77 42.40 -14.24
N ALA A 181 38.88 42.55 -13.51
CA ALA A 181 39.90 43.52 -13.83
C ALA A 181 40.55 43.01 -15.12
N LEU A 182 40.22 43.68 -16.23
CA LEU A 182 40.88 43.39 -17.49
C LEU A 182 42.37 43.66 -17.30
N PRO A 183 43.26 42.79 -17.82
CA PRO A 183 44.70 43.03 -17.79
C PRO A 183 45.02 44.40 -18.42
N GLU A 184 46.01 45.10 -17.86
CA GLU A 184 46.51 46.33 -18.47
C GLU A 184 46.87 46.08 -19.95
N GLY A 185 46.35 46.92 -20.85
CA GLY A 185 46.55 46.79 -22.31
C GLY A 185 45.45 46.03 -23.07
N TYR A 186 44.42 45.50 -22.41
CA TYR A 186 43.33 44.82 -23.11
C TYR A 186 42.47 45.82 -23.92
N GLY A 187 42.56 45.75 -25.24
CA GLY A 187 41.89 46.69 -26.16
C GLY A 187 42.77 47.84 -26.64
N GLU A 188 44.07 47.85 -26.30
CA GLU A 188 45.01 48.80 -26.86
C GLU A 188 45.22 48.48 -28.35
N VAL A 189 44.73 49.37 -29.21
CA VAL A 189 44.89 49.27 -30.66
C VAL A 189 46.34 49.65 -30.96
N VAL A 190 47.16 48.66 -31.32
CA VAL A 190 48.54 48.90 -31.76
C VAL A 190 48.47 49.75 -33.03
N GLN A 191 48.82 51.04 -32.92
CA GLN A 191 49.05 51.87 -34.08
C GLN A 191 50.37 51.44 -34.70
N GLU A 192 50.31 50.66 -35.78
CA GLU A 192 51.47 50.44 -36.65
C GLU A 192 51.81 51.78 -37.30
N GLU A 193 52.85 52.42 -36.79
CA GLU A 193 53.46 53.59 -37.38
C GLU A 193 54.11 53.17 -38.71
N PHE A 194 53.36 53.31 -39.80
CA PHE A 194 53.85 53.08 -41.16
C PHE A 194 54.89 54.17 -41.49
N ASP A 195 56.15 53.86 -41.22
CA ASP A 195 57.31 54.67 -41.56
C ASP A 195 57.48 54.71 -43.10
N SER A 196 56.99 55.79 -43.72
CA SER A 196 57.10 56.02 -45.16
C SER A 196 58.48 56.60 -45.50
N LYS A 197 59.36 55.75 -46.04
CA LYS A 197 60.56 56.17 -46.77
C LYS A 197 60.22 56.77 -48.13
#